data_AF-A0A7X7UMH2-F1
#
_entry.id   AF-A0A7X7UMH2-F1
#
_cell.length_a   1.000
_cell.length_b   1.000
_cell.length_c   1.000
_cell.angle_alpha   90.00
_cell.angle_beta   90.00
_cell.angle_gamma   90.00
#
_symmetry.space_group_name_H-M   'P 1'
#
loop_
_entity.id
_entity.type
_entity.pdbx_description
1 polymer ?
#
loop_
_entity_poly.entity_id
_entity_poly.type
_entity_poly.pdbx_seq_one_letter_code
_entity_poly.pdbx_strand_id
1 'polypeptide(L)'
;MKRKHFTFALLVVMLFSCRHEENKQTENLVLVEKPAIVFYYPSTLVEDSLQRAMGSRFFDLRDSLTRFNSEWRHYADSNGLMQVNTTSYRIIFKVQPGYEVNIDTRRWGAPYGIIVFEEGKAPVVLKTQRPPKPQPIATETTGKPQKIARKPKQPMAIPSTQPSVSKAIRQQDSLNFMRRLKARISHLFERKTEFTFTHSEPAFPGAISRKKVVILGLENDIFAGTDMWYTNGTTGEWISPAWQHSPLSRLLHPSRQASLDYYGLQIRQNLYTAKYPFWEGIQYGDRPFAAFITLGNFKISNFPQKRLRLQSSIDIGIIGPHAYGGQVQKFIHSSAKEPVGWENQIRDDVVLKYTLMVEKSLTNIPGHDITADAGMNAGTLYNNAFVGLAYRFARFDRRYRDDLPEAFKPNLWGEVLRKTQIEAFARTWATAVFYDATLQGGIFNHSSPYTIREKDLSRYVLGASGGLSASFNGISIAFSMYMISPEFATFRRWHKWGRIAIGLSF
;
A
#
# COMPACT_ATOMS: atom_id res chain seq x y z
N MET A 1 38.98 -15.14 -46.37
CA MET A 1 38.65 -16.18 -45.37
C MET A 1 37.52 -15.68 -44.47
N LYS A 2 36.63 -16.58 -44.00
CA LYS A 2 35.33 -16.21 -43.39
C LYS A 2 35.44 -15.85 -41.89
N ARG A 3 34.59 -14.92 -41.44
CA ARG A 3 34.34 -14.59 -40.02
C ARG A 3 33.82 -15.83 -39.27
N LYS A 4 34.24 -16.03 -38.03
CA LYS A 4 33.57 -16.95 -37.08
C LYS A 4 32.66 -16.14 -36.16
N HIS A 5 31.36 -16.39 -36.23
CA HIS A 5 30.42 -15.93 -35.21
C HIS A 5 30.31 -16.98 -34.10
N PHE A 6 30.29 -16.52 -32.85
CA PHE A 6 30.08 -17.37 -31.67
C PHE A 6 28.59 -17.33 -31.34
N THR A 7 27.85 -18.36 -31.74
CA THR A 7 26.43 -18.48 -31.45
C THR A 7 26.25 -19.22 -30.13
N PHE A 8 25.82 -18.51 -29.08
CA PHE A 8 25.53 -19.14 -27.78
C PHE A 8 24.11 -19.69 -27.81
N ALA A 9 23.97 -21.01 -27.87
CA ALA A 9 22.67 -21.69 -27.76
C ALA A 9 22.31 -21.86 -26.28
N LEU A 10 21.19 -21.26 -25.86
CA LEU A 10 20.57 -21.52 -24.57
C LEU A 10 19.18 -22.10 -24.81
N LEU A 11 19.01 -23.41 -24.57
CA LEU A 11 17.79 -24.14 -24.85
C LEU A 11 17.02 -24.46 -23.55
N VAL A 12 15.82 -23.89 -23.42
CA VAL A 12 14.62 -24.43 -22.74
C VAL A 12 14.75 -24.90 -21.28
N VAL A 13 14.02 -24.22 -20.37
CA VAL A 13 12.81 -24.76 -19.68
C VAL A 13 11.83 -23.59 -19.46
N MET A 14 10.52 -23.87 -19.40
CA MET A 14 9.35 -22.97 -19.22
C MET A 14 8.57 -22.58 -20.50
N LEU A 15 8.26 -23.57 -21.33
CA LEU A 15 6.98 -23.54 -22.06
C LEU A 15 5.84 -23.80 -21.06
N PHE A 16 5.27 -22.74 -20.49
CA PHE A 16 3.91 -22.85 -19.95
C PHE A 16 2.96 -22.98 -21.14
N SER A 17 2.51 -24.20 -21.41
CA SER A 17 1.35 -24.42 -22.27
C SER A 17 0.19 -23.60 -21.72
N CYS A 18 -0.32 -22.65 -22.51
CA CYS A 18 -1.68 -22.14 -22.36
C CYS A 18 -2.66 -23.27 -22.68
N ARG A 19 -2.79 -24.23 -21.77
CA ARG A 19 -3.91 -25.15 -21.75
C ARG A 19 -5.14 -24.29 -21.44
N HIS A 20 -6.12 -24.29 -22.35
CA HIS A 20 -7.44 -23.77 -22.03
C HIS A 20 -8.00 -24.68 -20.93
N GLU A 21 -7.85 -24.28 -19.68
CA GLU A 21 -8.73 -24.77 -18.62
C GLU A 21 -10.11 -24.17 -18.90
N GLU A 22 -10.97 -24.98 -19.51
CA GLU A 22 -12.41 -24.86 -19.33
C GLU A 22 -12.72 -25.08 -17.84
N ASN A 23 -12.48 -24.03 -17.07
CA ASN A 23 -12.77 -24.00 -15.66
C ASN A 23 -14.29 -24.11 -15.54
N LYS A 24 -14.79 -25.27 -15.08
CA LYS A 24 -16.19 -25.47 -14.71
C LYS A 24 -16.51 -24.50 -13.57
N GLN A 25 -16.84 -23.27 -13.93
CA GLN A 25 -17.42 -22.30 -13.02
C GLN A 25 -18.71 -22.92 -12.49
N THR A 26 -18.68 -23.34 -11.23
CA THR A 26 -19.89 -23.47 -10.43
C THR A 26 -20.71 -22.21 -10.66
N GLU A 27 -21.97 -22.36 -11.06
CA GLU A 27 -22.80 -21.22 -11.45
C GLU A 27 -23.14 -20.37 -10.23
N ASN A 28 -22.20 -19.50 -9.84
CA ASN A 28 -22.46 -18.42 -8.89
C ASN A 28 -23.65 -17.65 -9.44
N LEU A 29 -24.68 -17.56 -8.62
CA LEU A 29 -25.97 -16.96 -8.93
C LEU A 29 -26.36 -16.05 -7.77
N VAL A 30 -26.95 -14.91 -8.08
CA VAL A 30 -27.49 -13.99 -7.06
C VAL A 30 -29.00 -13.95 -7.17
N LEU A 31 -29.66 -14.19 -6.04
CA LEU A 31 -31.10 -14.09 -5.89
C LEU A 31 -31.45 -12.74 -5.25
N VAL A 32 -32.42 -12.04 -5.83
CA VAL A 32 -32.90 -10.74 -5.38
C VAL A 32 -34.41 -10.85 -5.13
N GLU A 33 -34.79 -10.80 -3.86
CA GLU A 33 -36.19 -11.02 -3.40
C GLU A 33 -36.89 -9.75 -2.91
N LYS A 34 -36.16 -8.63 -2.83
CA LYS A 34 -36.64 -7.35 -2.31
C LYS A 34 -36.24 -6.21 -3.27
N PRO A 35 -36.95 -5.07 -3.29
CA PRO A 35 -36.58 -3.90 -4.07
C PRO A 35 -35.12 -3.54 -3.89
N ALA A 36 -34.39 -3.43 -5.00
CA ALA A 36 -32.94 -3.37 -4.99
C ALA A 36 -32.37 -2.60 -6.18
N ILE A 37 -31.24 -1.95 -5.95
CA ILE A 37 -30.31 -1.57 -7.00
C ILE A 37 -29.19 -2.62 -7.04
N VAL A 38 -28.99 -3.24 -8.19
CA VAL A 38 -27.97 -4.27 -8.40
C VAL A 38 -26.87 -3.71 -9.29
N PHE A 39 -25.69 -3.54 -8.70
CA PHE A 39 -24.48 -3.19 -9.41
C PHE A 39 -23.77 -4.49 -9.80
N TYR A 40 -23.65 -4.75 -11.10
CA TYR A 40 -22.93 -5.91 -11.59
C TYR A 40 -21.54 -5.52 -12.09
N TYR A 41 -20.58 -6.41 -11.84
CA TYR A 41 -19.16 -6.23 -12.09
C TYR A 41 -18.67 -7.42 -12.94
N PRO A 42 -17.65 -7.23 -13.79
CA PRO A 42 -17.05 -8.33 -14.53
C PRO A 42 -16.20 -9.18 -13.57
N SER A 43 -15.78 -10.37 -14.01
CA SER A 43 -14.75 -11.12 -13.29
C SER A 43 -13.41 -10.37 -13.33
N THR A 44 -12.54 -10.62 -12.35
CA THR A 44 -11.23 -9.97 -12.25
C THR A 44 -10.40 -10.10 -13.53
N LEU A 45 -10.42 -11.26 -14.20
CA LEU A 45 -9.70 -11.45 -15.47
C LEU A 45 -10.18 -10.54 -16.60
N VAL A 46 -11.49 -10.26 -16.65
CA VAL A 46 -12.09 -9.33 -17.62
C VAL A 46 -11.81 -7.89 -17.20
N GLU A 47 -11.89 -7.58 -15.91
CA GLU A 47 -11.54 -6.28 -15.34
C GLU A 47 -10.09 -5.87 -15.64
N ASP A 48 -9.13 -6.78 -15.43
CA ASP A 48 -7.70 -6.61 -15.74
C ASP A 48 -7.44 -6.40 -17.23
N SER A 49 -8.29 -6.97 -18.08
CA SER A 49 -8.21 -6.83 -19.54
C SER A 49 -8.77 -5.49 -20.00
N LEU A 50 -9.87 -5.04 -19.42
CA LEU A 50 -10.46 -3.72 -19.65
C LEU A 50 -9.55 -2.59 -19.14
N GLN A 51 -8.94 -2.75 -17.96
CA GLN A 51 -7.99 -1.79 -17.40
C GLN A 51 -6.79 -1.57 -18.35
N ARG A 52 -6.24 -2.67 -18.90
CA ARG A 52 -5.15 -2.60 -19.90
C ARG A 52 -5.59 -1.97 -21.23
N ALA A 53 -6.83 -2.22 -21.67
CA ALA A 53 -7.34 -1.68 -22.93
C ALA A 53 -7.74 -0.19 -22.85
N MET A 54 -8.21 0.28 -21.70
CA MET A 54 -8.80 1.61 -21.54
C MET A 54 -7.94 2.63 -20.79
N GLY A 55 -6.88 2.19 -20.08
CA GLY A 55 -6.03 3.08 -19.28
C GLY A 55 -6.82 3.81 -18.20
N SER A 56 -6.58 5.12 -18.01
CA SER A 56 -7.28 5.92 -16.99
C SER A 56 -8.81 5.95 -17.17
N ARG A 57 -9.30 5.93 -18.41
CA ARG A 57 -10.76 5.94 -18.73
C ARG A 57 -11.51 4.73 -18.16
N PHE A 58 -10.80 3.65 -17.86
CA PHE A 58 -11.35 2.49 -17.16
C PHE A 58 -12.01 2.89 -15.84
N PHE A 59 -11.30 3.70 -15.03
CA PHE A 59 -11.74 4.07 -13.69
C PHE A 59 -12.96 4.97 -13.77
N ASP A 60 -12.99 5.96 -14.66
CA ASP A 60 -14.12 6.87 -14.78
C ASP A 60 -15.39 6.17 -15.32
N LEU A 61 -15.24 5.19 -16.24
CA LEU A 61 -16.38 4.36 -16.69
C LEU A 61 -16.88 3.44 -15.57
N ARG A 62 -15.96 2.74 -14.88
CA ARG A 62 -16.29 1.87 -13.75
C ARG A 62 -17.00 2.68 -12.66
N ASP A 63 -16.41 3.78 -12.22
CA ASP A 63 -16.87 4.54 -11.07
C ASP A 63 -18.22 5.22 -11.35
N SER A 64 -18.53 5.59 -12.61
CA SER A 64 -19.84 6.17 -12.98
C SER A 64 -20.99 5.16 -13.08
N LEU A 65 -20.71 3.90 -13.45
CA LEU A 65 -21.70 2.83 -13.68
C LEU A 65 -21.74 1.77 -12.57
N THR A 66 -21.09 2.02 -11.43
CA THR A 66 -21.06 1.11 -10.28
C THR A 66 -21.37 1.88 -8.99
N ARG A 67 -21.42 1.15 -7.87
CA ARG A 67 -21.75 1.71 -6.54
C ARG A 67 -20.73 2.72 -6.01
N PHE A 68 -19.60 2.94 -6.69
CA PHE A 68 -18.65 4.01 -6.33
C PHE A 68 -19.18 5.41 -6.69
N ASN A 69 -20.15 5.51 -7.60
CA ASN A 69 -20.90 6.75 -7.81
C ASN A 69 -21.79 7.04 -6.59
N SER A 70 -21.51 8.12 -5.87
CA SER A 70 -22.32 8.55 -4.72
C SER A 70 -23.74 8.95 -5.11
N GLU A 71 -23.98 9.43 -6.34
CA GLU A 71 -25.34 9.76 -6.81
C GLU A 71 -26.23 8.52 -6.86
N TRP A 72 -25.71 7.37 -7.32
CA TRP A 72 -26.46 6.11 -7.37
C TRP A 72 -26.71 5.50 -5.99
N ARG A 73 -25.76 5.66 -5.05
CA ARG A 73 -25.97 5.28 -3.64
C ARG A 73 -27.07 6.12 -3.01
N HIS A 74 -26.97 7.44 -3.11
CA HIS A 74 -27.97 8.36 -2.56
C HIS A 74 -29.36 8.17 -3.20
N TYR A 75 -29.42 7.88 -4.51
CA TYR A 75 -30.66 7.50 -5.18
C TYR A 75 -31.28 6.22 -4.58
N ALA A 76 -30.47 5.19 -4.34
CA ALA A 76 -30.96 3.95 -3.74
C ALA A 76 -31.51 4.18 -2.32
N ASP A 77 -30.75 4.90 -1.49
CA ASP A 77 -31.13 5.20 -0.10
C ASP A 77 -32.40 6.07 -0.04
N SER A 78 -32.52 7.07 -0.94
CA SER A 78 -33.70 7.94 -1.04
C SER A 78 -34.97 7.22 -1.51
N ASN A 79 -34.84 6.07 -2.18
CA ASN A 79 -35.96 5.25 -2.68
C ASN A 79 -36.12 3.94 -1.89
N GLY A 80 -35.38 3.74 -0.78
CA GLY A 80 -35.47 2.53 0.05
C GLY A 80 -34.98 1.24 -0.63
N LEU A 81 -34.17 1.34 -1.69
CA LEU A 81 -33.69 0.19 -2.47
C LEU A 81 -32.48 -0.47 -1.81
N MET A 82 -32.52 -1.80 -1.63
CA MET A 82 -31.36 -2.57 -1.16
C MET A 82 -30.19 -2.50 -2.16
N GLN A 83 -29.00 -2.15 -1.69
CA GLN A 83 -27.82 -2.03 -2.56
C GLN A 83 -27.07 -3.38 -2.68
N VAL A 84 -27.31 -4.11 -3.77
CA VAL A 84 -26.69 -5.42 -4.08
C VAL A 84 -25.49 -5.21 -5.00
N ASN A 85 -24.36 -5.86 -4.71
CA ASN A 85 -23.19 -5.90 -5.58
C ASN A 85 -22.89 -7.35 -5.98
N THR A 86 -22.56 -7.60 -7.25
CA THR A 86 -22.24 -8.96 -7.68
C THR A 86 -21.27 -9.05 -8.85
N THR A 87 -20.36 -10.03 -8.80
CA THR A 87 -19.56 -10.51 -9.94
C THR A 87 -20.22 -11.71 -10.64
N SER A 88 -21.41 -12.12 -10.19
CA SER A 88 -22.22 -13.15 -10.84
C SER A 88 -22.69 -12.69 -12.21
N TYR A 89 -22.61 -13.60 -13.17
CA TYR A 89 -23.21 -13.40 -14.48
C TYR A 89 -24.73 -13.65 -14.48
N ARG A 90 -25.24 -14.50 -13.58
CA ARG A 90 -26.67 -14.79 -13.47
C ARG A 90 -27.29 -14.15 -12.24
N ILE A 91 -28.31 -13.35 -12.48
CA ILE A 91 -29.06 -12.64 -11.44
C ILE A 91 -30.54 -12.99 -11.62
N ILE A 92 -31.13 -13.60 -10.60
CA ILE A 92 -32.56 -13.94 -10.56
C ILE A 92 -33.28 -12.93 -9.67
N PHE A 93 -34.32 -12.32 -10.22
CA PHE A 93 -35.22 -11.42 -9.50
C PHE A 93 -36.56 -12.12 -9.28
N LYS A 94 -36.97 -12.28 -8.01
CA LYS A 94 -38.32 -12.76 -7.67
C LYS A 94 -39.27 -11.59 -7.73
N VAL A 95 -40.02 -11.47 -8.82
CA VAL A 95 -40.92 -10.33 -9.06
C VAL A 95 -42.23 -10.51 -8.30
N GLN A 96 -42.80 -11.72 -8.35
CA GLN A 96 -44.01 -12.16 -7.63
C GLN A 96 -43.93 -13.69 -7.39
N PRO A 97 -44.75 -14.29 -6.51
CA PRO A 97 -44.77 -15.74 -6.30
C PRO A 97 -45.00 -16.51 -7.61
N GLY A 98 -44.05 -17.38 -7.98
CA GLY A 98 -44.08 -18.14 -9.23
C GLY A 98 -43.61 -17.39 -10.48
N TYR A 99 -43.21 -16.11 -10.38
CA TYR A 99 -42.70 -15.33 -11.50
C TYR A 99 -41.31 -14.74 -11.20
N GLU A 100 -40.31 -15.29 -11.89
CA GLU A 100 -38.89 -14.91 -11.75
C GLU A 100 -38.31 -14.41 -13.08
N VAL A 101 -37.45 -13.40 -13.01
CA VAL A 101 -36.72 -12.88 -14.18
C VAL A 101 -35.23 -13.20 -14.03
N ASN A 102 -34.69 -13.98 -14.96
CA ASN A 102 -33.28 -14.39 -14.98
C ASN A 102 -32.49 -13.56 -16.02
N ILE A 103 -31.47 -12.86 -15.54
CA ILE A 103 -30.59 -12.01 -16.34
C ILE A 103 -29.20 -12.64 -16.42
N ASP A 104 -28.71 -12.87 -17.65
CA ASP A 104 -27.30 -13.23 -17.92
C ASP A 104 -26.54 -12.01 -18.46
N THR A 105 -25.74 -11.37 -17.60
CA THR A 105 -25.04 -10.11 -17.92
C THR A 105 -23.98 -10.27 -19.00
N ARG A 106 -23.49 -11.50 -19.29
CA ARG A 106 -22.53 -11.77 -20.38
C ARG A 106 -23.13 -11.54 -21.76
N ARG A 107 -24.46 -11.54 -21.88
CA ARG A 107 -25.17 -11.24 -23.12
C ARG A 107 -25.21 -9.73 -23.44
N TRP A 108 -24.73 -8.89 -22.52
CA TRP A 108 -24.69 -7.45 -22.68
C TRP A 108 -23.27 -7.00 -23.04
N GLY A 109 -23.14 -6.11 -24.03
CA GLY A 109 -21.86 -5.50 -24.41
C GLY A 109 -21.31 -4.47 -23.40
N ALA A 110 -21.79 -4.51 -22.15
CA ALA A 110 -21.42 -3.59 -21.08
C ALA A 110 -20.87 -4.41 -19.90
N PRO A 111 -19.58 -4.30 -19.56
CA PRO A 111 -18.97 -5.11 -18.49
C PRO A 111 -19.37 -4.66 -17.09
N TYR A 112 -19.85 -3.42 -16.95
CA TYR A 112 -20.41 -2.84 -15.73
C TYR A 112 -21.81 -2.33 -16.03
N GLY A 113 -22.66 -2.30 -15.00
CA GLY A 113 -23.89 -1.56 -15.07
C GLY A 113 -24.78 -1.76 -13.85
N ILE A 114 -25.97 -1.20 -13.99
CA ILE A 114 -26.93 -1.01 -12.91
C ILE A 114 -28.25 -1.60 -13.35
N ILE A 115 -28.85 -2.41 -12.49
CA ILE A 115 -30.20 -2.94 -12.65
C ILE A 115 -31.02 -2.43 -11.48
N VAL A 116 -32.11 -1.71 -11.72
CA VAL A 116 -33.06 -1.33 -10.67
C VAL A 116 -34.23 -2.30 -10.71
N PHE A 117 -34.55 -2.86 -9.55
CA PHE A 117 -35.66 -3.76 -9.32
C PHE A 117 -36.58 -3.16 -8.27
N GLU A 118 -37.86 -3.01 -8.61
CA GLU A 118 -38.92 -2.51 -7.75
C GLU A 118 -39.98 -3.61 -7.59
N GLU A 119 -40.70 -3.61 -6.47
CA GLU A 119 -41.69 -4.64 -6.17
C GLU A 119 -42.78 -4.72 -7.25
N GLY A 120 -43.09 -5.94 -7.70
CA GLY A 120 -44.07 -6.19 -8.75
C GLY A 120 -43.68 -5.73 -10.16
N LYS A 121 -42.50 -5.13 -10.37
CA LYS A 121 -42.02 -4.67 -11.69
C LYS A 121 -40.88 -5.54 -12.22
N ALA A 122 -40.77 -5.64 -13.55
CA ALA A 122 -39.62 -6.28 -14.17
C ALA A 122 -38.33 -5.45 -13.91
N PRO A 123 -37.18 -6.10 -13.66
CA PRO A 123 -35.91 -5.41 -13.43
C PRO A 123 -35.47 -4.59 -14.67
N VAL A 124 -35.12 -3.32 -14.46
CA VAL A 124 -34.77 -2.37 -15.52
C VAL A 124 -33.26 -2.13 -15.54
N VAL A 125 -32.65 -2.36 -16.71
CA VAL A 125 -31.22 -2.12 -16.94
C VAL A 125 -30.98 -0.65 -17.27
N LEU A 126 -30.24 0.05 -16.42
CA LEU A 126 -29.93 1.46 -16.60
C LEU A 126 -28.63 1.62 -17.39
N LYS A 127 -28.72 2.40 -18.48
CA LYS A 127 -27.59 2.75 -19.36
C LYS A 127 -27.07 4.18 -19.13
N THR A 128 -27.66 4.92 -18.20
CA THR A 128 -27.27 6.28 -17.85
C THR A 128 -26.13 6.28 -16.84
N GLN A 129 -25.22 7.26 -16.93
CA GLN A 129 -24.13 7.43 -15.96
C GLN A 129 -24.57 8.15 -14.67
N ARG A 130 -25.79 8.71 -14.66
CA ARG A 130 -26.38 9.41 -13.51
C ARG A 130 -27.82 8.94 -13.26
N PRO A 131 -28.30 8.96 -12.01
CA PRO A 131 -29.68 8.64 -11.68
C PRO A 131 -30.67 9.64 -12.28
N PRO A 132 -31.91 9.21 -12.58
CA PRO A 132 -33.01 10.14 -12.78
C PRO A 132 -33.25 10.91 -11.47
N LYS A 133 -33.73 12.16 -11.57
CA LYS A 133 -34.13 12.92 -10.38
C LYS A 133 -35.20 12.14 -9.61
N PRO A 134 -35.15 12.08 -8.27
CA PRO A 134 -36.20 11.43 -7.47
C PRO A 134 -37.56 12.01 -7.84
N GLN A 135 -38.53 11.14 -8.11
CA GLN A 135 -39.92 11.58 -8.26
C GLN A 135 -40.46 11.89 -6.86
N PRO A 136 -41.03 13.07 -6.60
CA PRO A 136 -41.68 13.33 -5.32
C PRO A 136 -42.88 12.38 -5.19
N ILE A 137 -42.89 11.59 -4.12
CA ILE A 137 -44.03 10.73 -3.78
C ILE A 137 -45.26 11.63 -3.64
N ALA A 138 -46.30 11.37 -4.43
CA ALA A 138 -47.57 12.08 -4.33
C ALA A 138 -48.23 11.73 -2.98
N THR A 139 -48.14 12.64 -2.02
CA THR A 139 -48.81 12.46 -0.73
C THR A 139 -50.32 12.56 -0.92
N GLU A 140 -51.04 11.46 -0.74
CA GLU A 140 -52.49 11.47 -0.68
C GLU A 140 -52.97 12.39 0.44
N THR A 141 -53.87 13.31 0.10
CA THR A 141 -54.41 14.29 1.04
C THR A 141 -55.33 13.63 2.06
N THR A 142 -54.89 13.51 3.31
CA THR A 142 -55.77 13.22 4.46
C THR A 142 -55.53 14.19 5.62
N GLY A 143 -56.62 14.72 6.19
CA GLY A 143 -56.72 15.25 7.56
C GLY A 143 -55.82 16.41 8.00
N LYS A 144 -56.33 17.65 8.01
CA LYS A 144 -55.80 18.75 8.86
C LYS A 144 -56.20 18.55 10.33
N PRO A 145 -55.29 18.74 11.29
CA PRO A 145 -55.62 19.13 12.67
C PRO A 145 -55.65 20.66 12.84
N GLN A 146 -56.33 21.14 13.89
CA GLN A 146 -56.67 22.55 14.10
C GLN A 146 -55.54 23.41 14.66
N LYS A 147 -55.60 24.73 14.39
CA LYS A 147 -54.82 25.76 15.08
C LYS A 147 -55.40 26.02 16.48
N ILE A 148 -54.56 26.00 17.51
CA ILE A 148 -54.85 26.61 18.82
C ILE A 148 -54.01 27.89 18.94
N ALA A 149 -54.66 29.00 19.30
CA ALA A 149 -54.03 30.32 19.40
C ALA A 149 -53.58 30.63 20.84
N ARG A 150 -52.52 31.46 20.97
CA ARG A 150 -52.29 32.28 22.17
C ARG A 150 -51.94 33.72 21.75
N LYS A 151 -52.51 34.68 22.48
CA LYS A 151 -52.43 36.14 22.27
C LYS A 151 -51.28 36.78 23.09
N PRO A 152 -50.88 38.04 22.79
CA PRO A 152 -49.63 38.64 23.26
C PRO A 152 -49.76 39.52 24.52
N LYS A 153 -48.62 39.98 25.06
CA LYS A 153 -48.50 41.21 25.88
C LYS A 153 -47.30 42.05 25.45
N GLN A 154 -47.40 43.36 25.71
CA GLN A 154 -46.55 44.45 25.20
C GLN A 154 -45.59 45.02 26.29
N PRO A 155 -44.69 45.98 25.98
CA PRO A 155 -43.41 46.18 26.70
C PRO A 155 -43.40 47.34 27.72
N MET A 156 -42.26 47.53 28.41
CA MET A 156 -41.91 48.76 29.14
C MET A 156 -40.39 49.00 29.24
N ALA A 157 -39.98 50.20 29.63
CA ALA A 157 -38.66 50.81 29.41
C ALA A 157 -38.33 51.88 30.47
N ILE A 158 -37.09 52.33 30.75
CA ILE A 158 -35.67 51.94 30.51
C ILE A 158 -34.88 52.81 31.53
N PRO A 159 -33.75 52.34 32.12
CA PRO A 159 -32.62 53.28 32.22
C PRO A 159 -31.24 52.68 31.91
N SER A 160 -30.39 53.55 31.37
CA SER A 160 -29.00 53.29 31.00
C SER A 160 -28.02 53.62 32.13
N THR A 161 -27.02 52.76 32.35
CA THR A 161 -25.71 53.15 32.92
C THR A 161 -24.65 52.11 32.54
N GLN A 162 -23.49 52.56 32.04
CA GLN A 162 -22.27 51.74 31.94
C GLN A 162 -21.50 51.80 33.27
N PRO A 163 -20.63 50.81 33.56
CA PRO A 163 -19.22 51.01 33.20
C PRO A 163 -18.55 49.83 32.48
N SER A 164 -17.54 50.19 31.70
CA SER A 164 -16.48 49.40 31.06
C SER A 164 -16.29 47.92 31.42
N VAL A 165 -16.41 47.05 30.41
CA VAL A 165 -15.61 45.81 30.30
C VAL A 165 -14.97 45.77 28.90
N SER A 166 -13.71 45.33 28.83
CA SER A 166 -12.84 45.46 27.67
C SER A 166 -13.23 44.59 26.46
N LYS A 167 -12.99 45.12 25.25
CA LYS A 167 -13.12 44.37 23.99
C LYS A 167 -12.13 43.20 23.95
N ALA A 168 -12.59 41.98 24.17
CA ALA A 168 -11.88 40.78 23.76
C ALA A 168 -12.20 40.47 22.28
N ILE A 169 -11.35 40.94 21.36
CA ILE A 169 -11.41 40.56 19.95
C ILE A 169 -11.10 39.07 19.84
N ARG A 170 -12.07 38.26 19.41
CA ARG A 170 -11.89 36.83 19.16
C ARG A 170 -11.06 36.65 17.89
N GLN A 171 -9.74 36.62 18.02
CA GLN A 171 -8.84 36.36 16.89
C GLN A 171 -9.15 35.00 16.26
N GLN A 172 -9.27 35.00 14.94
CA GLN A 172 -9.51 33.83 14.12
C GLN A 172 -8.16 33.10 13.92
N ASP A 173 -7.96 32.00 14.63
CA ASP A 173 -6.70 31.26 14.71
C ASP A 173 -6.33 30.60 13.36
N SER A 174 -5.47 31.28 12.60
CA SER A 174 -5.14 31.00 11.19
C SER A 174 -3.93 30.06 11.01
N LEU A 175 -3.55 29.30 12.03
CA LEU A 175 -2.34 28.48 12.02
C LEU A 175 -2.57 27.06 11.49
N ASN A 176 -2.20 26.85 10.22
CA ASN A 176 -2.14 25.53 9.57
C ASN A 176 -1.31 24.52 10.37
N PHE A 177 -1.67 23.23 10.24
CA PHE A 177 -1.09 22.09 10.94
C PHE A 177 0.45 22.11 11.03
N MET A 178 1.15 22.40 9.92
CA MET A 178 2.61 22.47 9.87
C MET A 178 3.22 23.51 10.84
N ARG A 179 2.54 24.64 11.09
CA ARG A 179 2.99 25.62 12.08
C ARG A 179 2.73 25.16 13.52
N ARG A 180 1.62 24.46 13.79
CA ARG A 180 1.34 23.84 15.11
C ARG A 180 2.33 22.72 15.42
N LEU A 181 2.63 21.88 14.43
CA LEU A 181 3.63 20.83 14.52
C LEU A 181 5.02 21.42 14.76
N LYS A 182 5.42 22.45 13.99
CA LYS A 182 6.70 23.15 14.18
C LYS A 182 6.82 23.81 15.57
N ALA A 183 5.75 24.38 16.11
CA ALA A 183 5.73 24.99 17.45
C ALA A 183 5.77 23.95 18.60
N ARG A 184 5.10 22.80 18.45
CA ARG A 184 5.24 21.67 19.41
C ARG A 184 6.63 21.05 19.35
N ILE A 185 7.20 20.94 18.14
CA ILE A 185 8.55 20.43 17.92
C ILE A 185 9.59 21.40 18.50
N SER A 186 9.48 22.72 18.32
CA SER A 186 10.47 23.66 18.87
C SER A 186 10.57 23.59 20.40
N HIS A 187 9.44 23.51 21.12
CA HIS A 187 9.47 23.34 22.58
C HIS A 187 10.04 21.98 23.04
N LEU A 188 9.95 20.92 22.23
CA LEU A 188 10.63 19.64 22.51
C LEU A 188 12.16 19.73 22.37
N PHE A 189 12.67 20.67 21.57
CA PHE A 189 14.11 20.87 21.32
C PHE A 189 14.74 22.03 22.10
N GLU A 190 13.97 22.84 22.83
CA GLU A 190 14.49 23.95 23.67
C GLU A 190 15.09 23.49 25.00
N ARG A 191 14.79 22.27 25.47
CA ARG A 191 15.54 21.69 26.59
C ARG A 191 16.91 21.21 26.11
N LYS A 192 17.92 22.07 26.34
CA LYS A 192 19.33 21.63 26.51
C LYS A 192 19.48 20.77 27.79
N THR A 193 18.81 19.63 27.82
CA THR A 193 19.34 18.48 28.58
C THR A 193 20.50 17.94 27.75
N GLU A 194 21.72 18.27 28.16
CA GLU A 194 22.91 17.57 27.68
C GLU A 194 22.81 16.12 28.14
N PHE A 195 22.24 15.27 27.27
CA PHE A 195 22.33 13.83 27.44
C PHE A 195 23.79 13.44 27.26
N THR A 196 24.52 13.38 28.38
CA THR A 196 25.86 12.82 28.45
C THR A 196 25.76 11.33 28.14
N PHE A 197 25.72 11.00 26.84
CA PHE A 197 25.95 9.64 26.37
C PHE A 197 27.39 9.28 26.77
N THR A 198 27.53 8.59 27.90
CA THR A 198 28.69 7.75 28.16
C THR A 198 28.90 6.92 26.91
N HIS A 199 30.12 6.96 26.34
CA HIS A 199 30.43 6.21 25.12
C HIS A 199 30.17 4.72 25.39
N SER A 200 29.01 4.23 24.97
CA SER A 200 28.66 2.82 25.06
C SER A 200 29.64 2.07 24.18
N GLU A 201 30.21 0.98 24.68
CA GLU A 201 31.07 0.15 23.84
C GLU A 201 30.30 -0.30 22.60
N PRO A 202 30.96 -0.36 21.42
CA PRO A 202 30.32 -0.79 20.18
C PRO A 202 29.73 -2.20 20.38
N ALA A 203 28.52 -2.43 19.85
CA ALA A 203 27.80 -3.68 20.11
C ALA A 203 28.59 -4.95 19.73
N PHE A 204 29.47 -4.86 18.72
CA PHE A 204 30.34 -5.93 18.29
C PHE A 204 31.69 -5.41 17.77
N PRO A 205 32.81 -6.12 18.02
CA PRO A 205 34.11 -5.79 17.42
C PRO A 205 34.18 -6.24 15.95
N GLY A 206 34.69 -5.39 15.06
CA GLY A 206 34.82 -5.70 13.63
C GLY A 206 35.36 -4.52 12.80
N ALA A 207 35.56 -4.74 11.49
CA ALA A 207 35.82 -3.65 10.56
C ALA A 207 34.49 -3.00 10.16
N ILE A 208 34.43 -1.67 10.14
CA ILE A 208 33.18 -0.90 9.98
C ILE A 208 33.39 0.18 8.93
N SER A 209 32.42 0.35 8.03
CA SER A 209 32.49 1.44 7.05
C SER A 209 32.34 2.79 7.76
N ARG A 210 33.24 3.72 7.43
CA ARG A 210 33.23 5.09 7.96
C ARG A 210 32.27 6.02 7.22
N LYS A 211 31.66 5.54 6.13
CA LYS A 211 30.75 6.33 5.30
C LYS A 211 29.48 6.69 6.05
N LYS A 212 28.94 7.87 5.74
CA LYS A 212 27.61 8.30 6.14
C LYS A 212 26.77 8.45 4.89
N VAL A 213 25.57 7.88 4.89
CA VAL A 213 24.68 7.90 3.73
C VAL A 213 23.25 8.06 4.23
N VAL A 214 22.47 8.94 3.61
CA VAL A 214 21.02 8.95 3.72
C VAL A 214 20.43 8.38 2.44
N ILE A 215 19.50 7.44 2.54
CA ILE A 215 18.76 6.88 1.41
C ILE A 215 17.27 7.17 1.62
N LEU A 216 16.65 7.83 0.65
CA LEU A 216 15.21 8.03 0.59
C LEU A 216 14.63 7.12 -0.48
N GLY A 217 13.50 6.49 -0.20
CA GLY A 217 12.79 5.61 -1.14
C GLY A 217 11.29 5.88 -1.11
N LEU A 218 10.69 5.88 -2.30
CA LEU A 218 9.26 6.04 -2.53
C LEU A 218 8.78 4.88 -3.40
N GLU A 219 7.73 4.22 -2.92
CA GLU A 219 7.09 3.06 -3.54
C GLU A 219 5.63 3.40 -3.82
N ASN A 220 5.14 3.07 -5.01
CA ASN A 220 3.76 3.35 -5.38
C ASN A 220 3.23 2.41 -6.47
N ASP A 221 1.94 2.10 -6.45
CA ASP A 221 1.31 1.24 -7.45
C ASP A 221 0.82 1.98 -8.71
N ILE A 222 0.87 3.31 -8.71
CA ILE A 222 0.68 4.14 -9.92
C ILE A 222 1.67 3.78 -11.05
N PHE A 223 2.87 3.29 -10.72
CA PHE A 223 3.85 2.78 -11.70
C PHE A 223 3.35 1.53 -12.44
N ALA A 224 2.35 0.83 -11.90
CA ALA A 224 1.63 -0.27 -12.54
C ALA A 224 0.22 0.14 -13.04
N GLY A 225 -0.18 1.40 -12.88
CA GLY A 225 -1.47 1.94 -13.27
C GLY A 225 -2.63 1.50 -12.36
N THR A 226 -2.37 1.21 -11.09
CA THR A 226 -3.36 0.84 -10.07
C THR A 226 -3.43 1.88 -8.94
N ASP A 227 -4.43 1.72 -8.06
CA ASP A 227 -4.62 2.48 -6.80
C ASP A 227 -5.31 1.53 -5.79
N MET A 228 -4.63 0.42 -5.47
CA MET A 228 -5.19 -0.69 -4.69
C MET A 228 -4.11 -1.56 -4.04
N TRP A 229 -4.51 -2.27 -2.98
CA TRP A 229 -3.65 -3.18 -2.23
C TRP A 229 -2.42 -2.47 -1.68
N TYR A 230 -1.20 -2.93 -1.92
CA TYR A 230 -0.02 -2.14 -1.51
C TYR A 230 0.11 -0.92 -2.42
N THR A 231 -0.35 0.23 -1.95
CA THR A 231 -0.46 1.45 -2.77
C THR A 231 0.65 2.45 -2.52
N ASN A 232 1.20 2.50 -1.30
CA ASN A 232 2.30 3.43 -0.99
C ASN A 232 3.30 2.82 0.00
N GLY A 233 4.58 3.08 -0.23
CA GLY A 233 5.63 2.89 0.76
C GLY A 233 6.60 4.06 0.75
N THR A 234 7.03 4.50 1.93
CA THR A 234 8.06 5.52 2.09
C THR A 234 9.13 5.01 3.04
N THR A 235 10.40 5.12 2.65
CA THR A 235 11.56 4.70 3.44
C THR A 235 12.57 5.82 3.57
N GLY A 236 13.04 6.09 4.79
CA GLY A 236 14.21 6.92 5.05
C GLY A 236 15.24 6.12 5.85
N GLU A 237 16.40 5.88 5.28
CA GLU A 237 17.51 5.16 5.92
C GLU A 237 18.66 6.13 6.17
N TRP A 238 19.27 6.09 7.35
CA TRP A 238 20.47 6.85 7.70
C TRP A 238 21.56 5.89 8.21
N ILE A 239 22.54 5.64 7.35
CA ILE A 239 23.71 4.81 7.61
C ILE A 239 24.83 5.69 8.18
N SER A 240 25.45 5.24 9.26
CA SER A 240 26.56 5.92 9.94
C SER A 240 27.23 4.96 10.92
N PRO A 241 28.58 4.98 11.06
CA PRO A 241 29.27 4.16 12.06
C PRO A 241 28.81 4.45 13.49
N ALA A 242 28.28 5.65 13.77
CA ALA A 242 27.76 6.01 15.10
C ALA A 242 26.65 5.06 15.60
N TRP A 243 25.88 4.45 14.70
CA TRP A 243 24.77 3.58 15.08
C TRP A 243 25.20 2.24 15.67
N GLN A 244 26.48 1.85 15.59
CA GLN A 244 27.03 0.68 16.29
C GLN A 244 26.86 0.73 17.83
N HIS A 245 26.73 1.96 18.37
CA HIS A 245 26.65 2.25 19.80
C HIS A 245 25.21 2.22 20.35
N SER A 246 24.22 2.10 19.45
CA SER A 246 22.81 1.92 19.79
C SER A 246 22.62 0.71 20.73
N PRO A 247 21.82 0.82 21.81
CA PRO A 247 21.47 -0.33 22.64
C PRO A 247 20.85 -1.47 21.82
N LEU A 248 20.02 -1.14 20.83
CA LEU A 248 19.37 -2.10 19.93
C LEU A 248 20.36 -2.84 19.03
N SER A 249 21.56 -2.31 18.78
CA SER A 249 22.56 -2.98 17.96
C SER A 249 23.08 -4.28 18.58
N ARG A 250 22.94 -4.47 19.91
CA ARG A 250 23.25 -5.74 20.60
C ARG A 250 22.28 -6.88 20.27
N LEU A 251 21.09 -6.56 19.76
CA LEU A 251 20.07 -7.54 19.35
C LEU A 251 20.21 -7.94 17.87
N LEU A 252 21.09 -7.28 17.12
CA LEU A 252 21.37 -7.58 15.72
C LEU A 252 22.34 -8.76 15.61
N HIS A 253 22.47 -9.33 14.41
CA HIS A 253 23.36 -10.49 14.20
C HIS A 253 24.81 -10.17 14.60
N PRO A 254 25.54 -11.12 15.24
CA PRO A 254 26.89 -10.86 15.73
C PRO A 254 27.87 -10.65 14.57
N SER A 255 28.81 -9.71 14.74
CA SER A 255 29.93 -9.58 13.81
C SER A 255 30.79 -10.84 13.90
N ARG A 256 31.22 -11.35 12.75
CA ARG A 256 32.21 -12.42 12.65
C ARG A 256 33.51 -11.82 12.15
N GLN A 257 34.64 -12.23 12.72
CA GLN A 257 35.94 -11.76 12.27
C GLN A 257 36.08 -11.99 10.75
N ALA A 258 36.50 -10.94 10.04
CA ALA A 258 36.49 -10.77 8.57
C ALA A 258 35.17 -10.34 7.87
N SER A 259 34.21 -9.69 8.56
CA SER A 259 33.22 -8.83 7.89
C SER A 259 33.64 -7.35 7.81
N LEU A 260 33.08 -6.63 6.84
CA LEU A 260 32.91 -5.18 6.84
C LEU A 260 31.44 -4.87 7.18
N ASP A 261 31.21 -4.13 8.27
CA ASP A 261 29.87 -3.86 8.79
C ASP A 261 29.40 -2.43 8.50
N TYR A 262 28.09 -2.28 8.27
CA TYR A 262 27.36 -1.02 8.29
C TYR A 262 26.31 -1.06 9.40
N TYR A 263 26.06 0.08 10.03
CA TYR A 263 24.94 0.27 10.95
C TYR A 263 24.08 1.45 10.48
N GLY A 264 22.77 1.34 10.65
CA GLY A 264 21.83 2.36 10.23
C GLY A 264 20.59 2.45 11.10
N LEU A 265 19.92 3.60 11.04
CA LEU A 265 18.52 3.74 11.42
C LEU A 265 17.65 3.75 10.16
N GLN A 266 16.43 3.21 10.26
CA GLN A 266 15.43 3.28 9.20
C GLN A 266 14.09 3.76 9.76
N ILE A 267 13.42 4.66 9.05
CA ILE A 267 11.98 4.92 9.19
C ILE A 267 11.27 4.36 7.96
N ARG A 268 10.15 3.66 8.18
CA ARG A 268 9.33 3.09 7.11
C ARG A 268 7.87 3.36 7.40
N GLN A 269 7.13 3.81 6.39
CA GLN A 269 5.67 3.87 6.40
C GLN A 269 5.13 3.12 5.18
N ASN A 270 4.20 2.19 5.37
CA ASN A 270 3.55 1.47 4.28
C ASN A 270 2.02 1.64 4.41
N LEU A 271 1.33 1.83 3.28
CA LEU A 271 -0.12 1.96 3.18
C LEU A 271 -0.69 0.85 2.29
N TYR A 272 -1.80 0.30 2.76
CA TYR A 272 -2.57 -0.75 2.11
C TYR A 272 -4.04 -0.35 2.02
N THR A 273 -4.63 -0.48 0.83
CA THR A 273 -6.04 -0.17 0.55
C THR A 273 -6.76 -1.42 0.05
N ALA A 274 -8.07 -1.48 0.27
CA ALA A 274 -8.91 -2.38 -0.51
C ALA A 274 -8.94 -1.93 -1.99
N LYS A 275 -9.41 -2.80 -2.89
CA LYS A 275 -9.47 -2.56 -4.35
C LYS A 275 -10.22 -1.28 -4.75
N TYR A 276 -11.16 -0.85 -3.92
CA TYR A 276 -11.96 0.34 -4.15
C TYR A 276 -11.77 1.36 -3.00
N PRO A 277 -10.78 2.27 -3.07
CA PRO A 277 -10.44 3.13 -1.95
C PRO A 277 -11.53 4.16 -1.56
N PHE A 278 -12.40 4.52 -2.51
CA PHE A 278 -13.49 5.51 -2.38
C PHE A 278 -14.80 4.93 -1.82
N TRP A 279 -14.73 3.74 -1.22
CA TRP A 279 -15.86 3.01 -0.68
C TRP A 279 -15.93 3.12 0.85
N GLU A 280 -17.06 3.61 1.37
CA GLU A 280 -17.27 3.88 2.81
C GLU A 280 -17.47 2.63 3.67
N GLY A 281 -17.87 1.51 3.08
CA GLY A 281 -18.13 0.27 3.81
C GLY A 281 -16.92 -0.65 3.97
N ILE A 282 -17.15 -1.83 4.52
CA ILE A 282 -16.18 -2.93 4.49
C ILE A 282 -16.26 -3.63 3.13
N GLN A 283 -15.11 -4.02 2.56
CA GLN A 283 -15.01 -4.82 1.34
C GLN A 283 -14.71 -6.28 1.70
N TYR A 284 -15.74 -7.00 2.14
CA TYR A 284 -15.61 -8.40 2.55
C TYR A 284 -15.05 -9.27 1.41
N GLY A 285 -13.99 -10.01 1.71
CA GLY A 285 -13.25 -10.84 0.77
C GLY A 285 -12.02 -10.14 0.16
N ASP A 286 -11.92 -8.82 0.25
CA ASP A 286 -10.72 -8.07 -0.09
C ASP A 286 -9.81 -7.90 1.14
N ARG A 287 -8.61 -7.31 0.97
CA ARG A 287 -7.82 -6.88 2.14
C ARG A 287 -8.50 -5.73 2.89
N PRO A 288 -8.38 -5.66 4.23
CA PRO A 288 -8.72 -4.45 4.96
C PRO A 288 -7.75 -3.31 4.62
N PHE A 289 -8.17 -2.06 4.84
CA PHE A 289 -7.24 -0.94 4.84
C PHE A 289 -6.28 -1.10 6.02
N ALA A 290 -5.01 -0.80 5.81
CA ALA A 290 -4.02 -0.80 6.88
C ALA A 290 -2.91 0.19 6.56
N ALA A 291 -2.34 0.81 7.59
CA ALA A 291 -1.04 1.46 7.46
C ALA A 291 -0.20 1.09 8.68
N PHE A 292 1.11 1.02 8.50
CA PHE A 292 2.04 0.96 9.62
C PHE A 292 3.14 1.98 9.44
N ILE A 293 3.70 2.45 10.56
CA ILE A 293 4.91 3.25 10.60
C ILE A 293 5.86 2.67 11.65
N THR A 294 7.13 2.46 11.28
CA THR A 294 8.16 1.91 12.16
C THR A 294 9.44 2.73 12.11
N LEU A 295 10.10 2.85 13.27
CA LEU A 295 11.50 3.23 13.41
C LEU A 295 12.30 1.98 13.80
N GLY A 296 13.41 1.73 13.12
CA GLY A 296 14.25 0.57 13.37
C GLY A 296 15.74 0.85 13.30
N ASN A 297 16.52 -0.06 13.89
CA ASN A 297 17.97 -0.08 13.81
C ASN A 297 18.39 -1.35 13.06
N PHE A 298 19.25 -1.20 12.06
CA PHE A 298 19.69 -2.29 11.21
C PHE A 298 21.20 -2.37 11.10
N LYS A 299 21.67 -3.55 10.71
CA LYS A 299 23.07 -3.88 10.45
C LYS A 299 23.17 -4.70 9.17
N ILE A 300 24.20 -4.42 8.38
CA ILE A 300 24.61 -5.22 7.22
C ILE A 300 26.07 -5.61 7.41
N SER A 301 26.40 -6.90 7.35
CA SER A 301 27.77 -7.43 7.38
C SER A 301 28.10 -8.06 6.03
N ASN A 302 29.12 -7.51 5.38
CA ASN A 302 29.63 -7.99 4.10
C ASN A 302 30.89 -8.83 4.32
N PHE A 303 30.96 -10.01 3.70
CA PHE A 303 32.11 -10.92 3.78
C PHE A 303 32.75 -11.08 2.38
N PRO A 304 33.73 -10.24 2.01
CA PRO A 304 34.29 -10.20 0.66
C PRO A 304 34.80 -11.56 0.17
N GLN A 305 35.54 -12.27 1.01
CA GLN A 305 36.19 -13.55 0.69
C GLN A 305 35.16 -14.69 0.52
N LYS A 306 34.01 -14.59 1.19
CA LYS A 306 32.95 -15.61 1.16
C LYS A 306 31.83 -15.28 0.16
N ARG A 307 31.90 -14.09 -0.47
CA ARG A 307 30.85 -13.50 -1.32
C ARG A 307 29.45 -13.65 -0.68
N LEU A 308 29.38 -13.26 0.59
CA LEU A 308 28.24 -13.44 1.48
C LEU A 308 27.88 -12.08 2.11
N ARG A 309 26.59 -11.76 2.19
CA ARG A 309 26.02 -10.62 2.91
C ARG A 309 25.02 -11.14 3.94
N LEU A 310 25.06 -10.58 5.15
CA LEU A 310 24.14 -10.87 6.24
C LEU A 310 23.51 -9.56 6.69
N GLN A 311 22.20 -9.52 6.87
CA GLN A 311 21.46 -8.34 7.28
C GLN A 311 20.50 -8.70 8.40
N SER A 312 20.37 -7.82 9.40
CA SER A 312 19.28 -7.88 10.37
C SER A 312 18.77 -6.50 10.74
N SER A 313 17.49 -6.38 11.05
CA SER A 313 16.90 -5.18 11.66
C SER A 313 16.00 -5.55 12.84
N ILE A 314 15.90 -4.62 13.78
CA ILE A 314 14.81 -4.57 14.76
C ILE A 314 14.03 -3.28 14.54
N ASP A 315 12.73 -3.41 14.30
CA ASP A 315 11.78 -2.34 13.99
C ASP A 315 10.72 -2.26 15.08
N ILE A 316 10.43 -1.06 15.57
CA ILE A 316 9.39 -0.76 16.56
C ILE A 316 8.47 0.33 15.98
N GLY A 317 7.16 0.23 16.23
CA GLY A 317 6.21 1.22 15.71
C GLY A 317 4.76 0.90 16.01
N ILE A 318 3.88 1.30 15.09
CA ILE A 318 2.43 1.14 15.19
C ILE A 318 1.84 0.76 13.83
N ILE A 319 0.86 -0.14 13.84
CA ILE A 319 -0.07 -0.39 12.74
C ILE A 319 -1.42 0.22 13.13
N GLY A 320 -2.18 0.79 12.18
CA GLY A 320 -3.52 1.33 12.37
C GLY A 320 -3.65 2.85 12.16
N PRO A 321 -4.75 3.49 12.62
CA PRO A 321 -5.02 4.92 12.42
C PRO A 321 -3.87 5.87 12.80
N HIS A 322 -3.11 5.56 13.85
CA HIS A 322 -1.97 6.37 14.30
C HIS A 322 -0.69 6.16 13.46
N ALA A 323 -0.72 5.26 12.47
CA ALA A 323 0.26 5.23 11.37
C ALA A 323 -0.05 6.24 10.26
N TYR A 324 -1.13 7.02 10.38
CA TYR A 324 -1.51 8.15 9.51
C TYR A 324 -1.74 7.85 8.02
N GLY A 325 -2.02 6.59 7.65
CA GLY A 325 -2.20 6.18 6.25
C GLY A 325 -3.29 6.96 5.51
N GLY A 326 -4.46 7.11 6.13
CA GLY A 326 -5.57 7.87 5.54
C GLY A 326 -5.25 9.34 5.32
N GLN A 327 -4.51 9.97 6.23
CA GLN A 327 -4.08 11.37 6.11
C GLN A 327 -3.05 11.54 5.00
N VAL A 328 -2.11 10.59 4.84
CA VAL A 328 -1.14 10.59 3.75
C VAL A 328 -1.84 10.38 2.39
N GLN A 329 -2.77 9.42 2.27
CA GLN A 329 -3.48 9.22 1.01
C GLN A 329 -4.40 10.42 0.67
N LYS A 330 -5.12 10.99 1.66
CA LYS A 330 -5.91 12.22 1.48
C LYS A 330 -5.06 13.46 1.15
N PHE A 331 -3.76 13.46 1.44
CA PHE A 331 -2.85 14.53 1.03
C PHE A 331 -2.35 14.36 -0.42
N ILE A 332 -2.17 13.12 -0.87
CA ILE A 332 -1.73 12.79 -2.23
C ILE A 332 -2.89 12.89 -3.24
N HIS A 333 -4.10 12.49 -2.84
CA HIS A 333 -5.30 12.51 -3.69
C HIS A 333 -6.07 13.81 -3.48
N SER A 334 -6.48 14.47 -4.58
CA SER A 334 -7.26 15.71 -4.49
C SER A 334 -8.69 15.47 -4.00
N SER A 335 -9.34 16.52 -3.49
CA SER A 335 -10.68 16.48 -2.87
C SER A 335 -11.81 15.89 -3.73
N ALA A 336 -11.57 15.67 -5.03
CA ALA A 336 -12.54 15.07 -5.95
C ALA A 336 -12.59 13.52 -5.89
N LYS A 337 -11.57 12.86 -5.33
CA LYS A 337 -11.52 11.40 -5.12
C LYS A 337 -10.96 11.11 -3.72
N GLU A 338 -11.74 11.41 -2.69
CA GLU A 338 -11.34 11.22 -1.28
C GLU A 338 -11.42 9.74 -0.86
N PRO A 339 -10.32 9.11 -0.40
CA PRO A 339 -10.35 7.73 0.07
C PRO A 339 -11.04 7.65 1.45
N VAL A 340 -12.33 7.35 1.43
CA VAL A 340 -13.19 7.28 2.62
C VAL A 340 -13.14 5.93 3.35
N GLY A 341 -12.67 4.85 2.70
CA GLY A 341 -12.62 3.52 3.32
C GLY A 341 -11.65 3.35 4.51
N TRP A 342 -10.79 4.35 4.76
CA TRP A 342 -9.87 4.38 5.92
C TRP A 342 -10.58 4.39 7.28
N GLU A 343 -11.88 4.66 7.35
CA GLU A 343 -12.67 4.52 8.58
C GLU A 343 -12.79 3.04 9.04
N ASN A 344 -12.68 2.09 8.10
CA ASN A 344 -12.74 0.65 8.35
C ASN A 344 -11.36 -0.03 8.40
N GLN A 345 -10.28 0.73 8.63
CA GLN A 345 -8.92 0.17 8.67
C GLN A 345 -8.68 -0.74 9.89
N ILE A 346 -7.65 -1.58 9.79
CA ILE A 346 -7.04 -2.30 10.93
C ILE A 346 -6.79 -1.33 12.08
N ARG A 347 -7.20 -1.71 13.30
CA ARG A 347 -7.10 -0.85 14.48
C ARG A 347 -5.68 -0.81 15.05
N ASP A 348 -5.44 0.20 15.89
CA ASP A 348 -4.12 0.48 16.42
C ASP A 348 -3.53 -0.69 17.22
N ASP A 349 -2.34 -1.13 16.85
CA ASP A 349 -1.58 -2.12 17.61
C ASP A 349 -0.06 -1.87 17.53
N VAL A 350 0.67 -2.34 18.55
CA VAL A 350 2.12 -2.19 18.67
C VAL A 350 2.81 -3.08 17.64
N VAL A 351 3.65 -2.46 16.81
CA VAL A 351 4.58 -3.17 15.93
C VAL A 351 5.90 -3.39 16.66
N LEU A 352 6.29 -4.65 16.79
CA LEU A 352 7.65 -5.12 16.98
C LEU A 352 7.94 -6.11 15.87
N LYS A 353 9.06 -5.95 15.16
CA LYS A 353 9.47 -6.87 14.09
C LYS A 353 10.99 -7.01 14.06
N TYR A 354 11.45 -8.25 14.09
CA TYR A 354 12.83 -8.61 13.79
C TYR A 354 12.90 -9.20 12.38
N THR A 355 13.87 -8.74 11.59
CA THR A 355 14.16 -9.28 10.25
C THR A 355 15.57 -9.85 10.25
N LEU A 356 15.76 -11.02 9.64
CA LEU A 356 17.08 -11.61 9.35
C LEU A 356 17.11 -12.07 7.89
N MET A 357 18.17 -11.72 7.16
CA MET A 357 18.36 -12.10 5.76
C MET A 357 19.83 -12.44 5.48
N VAL A 358 20.06 -13.52 4.74
CA VAL A 358 21.36 -13.93 4.21
C VAL A 358 21.32 -13.96 2.69
N GLU A 359 22.37 -13.46 2.07
CA GLU A 359 22.55 -13.37 0.62
C GLU A 359 23.92 -13.97 0.27
N LYS A 360 23.96 -14.94 -0.65
CA LYS A 360 25.18 -15.63 -1.07
C LYS A 360 25.30 -15.72 -2.58
N SER A 361 26.42 -15.23 -3.10
CA SER A 361 26.82 -15.45 -4.48
C SER A 361 27.06 -16.93 -4.77
N LEU A 362 26.54 -17.39 -5.91
CA LEU A 362 26.73 -18.73 -6.46
C LEU A 362 27.74 -18.74 -7.62
N THR A 363 28.15 -17.57 -8.11
CA THR A 363 29.02 -17.41 -9.30
C THR A 363 30.07 -16.33 -9.08
N ASN A 364 31.27 -16.51 -9.64
CA ASN A 364 32.33 -15.50 -9.57
C ASN A 364 32.74 -15.01 -10.97
N ILE A 365 31.76 -14.61 -11.78
CA ILE A 365 31.96 -14.11 -13.14
C ILE A 365 32.11 -12.58 -13.08
N PRO A 366 33.15 -11.97 -13.69
CA PRO A 366 33.32 -10.52 -13.69
C PRO A 366 32.07 -9.78 -14.21
N GLY A 367 31.43 -9.03 -13.32
CA GLY A 367 30.24 -8.23 -13.61
C GLY A 367 28.91 -8.98 -13.73
N HIS A 368 28.90 -10.31 -13.54
CA HIS A 368 27.68 -11.13 -13.55
C HIS A 368 27.62 -11.99 -12.28
N ASP A 369 26.58 -11.82 -11.46
CA ASP A 369 26.42 -12.54 -10.20
C ASP A 369 25.03 -13.18 -10.09
N ILE A 370 24.96 -14.51 -10.13
CA ILE A 370 23.80 -15.29 -9.67
C ILE A 370 23.95 -15.48 -8.18
N THR A 371 22.89 -15.14 -7.44
CA THR A 371 22.88 -15.05 -5.98
C THR A 371 21.66 -15.83 -5.47
N ALA A 372 21.83 -16.60 -4.40
CA ALA A 372 20.72 -17.13 -3.61
C ALA A 372 20.58 -16.32 -2.33
N ASP A 373 19.34 -16.04 -1.94
CA ASP A 373 19.04 -15.37 -0.69
C ASP A 373 17.96 -16.11 0.09
N ALA A 374 17.97 -15.94 1.41
CA ALA A 374 16.95 -16.47 2.30
C ALA A 374 16.79 -15.53 3.49
N GLY A 375 15.60 -15.47 4.06
CA GLY A 375 15.35 -14.65 5.23
C GLY A 375 14.04 -14.95 5.92
N MET A 376 13.80 -14.24 7.02
CA MET A 376 12.58 -14.35 7.81
C MET A 376 12.26 -13.02 8.48
N ASN A 377 10.97 -12.84 8.75
CA ASN A 377 10.43 -11.82 9.64
C ASN A 377 9.74 -12.52 10.81
N ALA A 378 9.91 -11.99 12.02
CA ALA A 378 9.24 -12.46 13.23
C ALA A 378 8.78 -11.28 14.09
N GLY A 379 7.59 -11.36 14.67
CA GLY A 379 7.04 -10.32 15.55
C GLY A 379 5.54 -10.12 15.39
N THR A 380 5.06 -8.90 15.64
CA THR A 380 3.63 -8.55 15.69
C THR A 380 3.09 -7.94 14.40
N LEU A 381 3.96 -7.58 13.44
CA LEU A 381 3.59 -7.11 12.10
C LEU A 381 3.60 -8.24 11.06
N TYR A 382 4.67 -9.04 11.02
CA TYR A 382 4.85 -10.13 10.05
C TYR A 382 5.53 -11.34 10.70
N ASN A 383 5.00 -12.53 10.43
CA ASN A 383 5.72 -13.79 10.65
C ASN A 383 5.75 -14.57 9.32
N ASN A 384 6.92 -14.63 8.69
CA ASN A 384 7.12 -15.31 7.42
C ASN A 384 8.59 -15.69 7.21
N ALA A 385 8.83 -16.64 6.31
CA ALA A 385 10.16 -17.01 5.82
C ALA A 385 10.15 -17.00 4.29
N PHE A 386 11.27 -16.63 3.67
CA PHE A 386 11.38 -16.55 2.22
C PHE A 386 12.72 -17.09 1.72
N VAL A 387 12.71 -17.56 0.47
CA VAL A 387 13.91 -17.94 -0.30
C VAL A 387 13.83 -17.32 -1.69
N GLY A 388 14.98 -16.88 -2.22
CA GLY A 388 15.07 -16.15 -3.48
C GLY A 388 16.29 -16.50 -4.30
N LEU A 389 16.18 -16.22 -5.59
CA LEU A 389 17.28 -16.26 -6.56
C LEU A 389 17.31 -14.92 -7.29
N ALA A 390 18.50 -14.34 -7.40
CA ALA A 390 18.73 -13.09 -8.12
C ALA A 390 19.85 -13.24 -9.14
N TYR A 391 19.67 -12.63 -10.31
CA TYR A 391 20.73 -12.32 -11.25
C TYR A 391 21.03 -10.83 -11.17
N ARG A 392 22.30 -10.48 -10.97
CA ARG A 392 22.82 -9.11 -11.02
C ARG A 392 23.84 -8.97 -12.15
N PHE A 393 23.67 -7.95 -12.98
CA PHE A 393 24.76 -7.39 -13.77
C PHE A 393 25.26 -6.11 -13.08
N ALA A 394 26.56 -5.99 -12.85
CA ALA A 394 27.15 -4.78 -12.26
C ALA A 394 28.50 -4.49 -12.91
N ARG A 395 28.74 -3.23 -13.32
CA ARG A 395 30.00 -2.86 -14.00
C ARG A 395 31.25 -3.15 -13.15
N PHE A 396 31.12 -3.02 -11.83
CA PHE A 396 32.14 -3.47 -10.88
C PHE A 396 31.45 -4.15 -9.70
N ASP A 397 31.93 -5.33 -9.30
CA ASP A 397 31.31 -6.07 -8.21
C ASP A 397 31.78 -5.55 -6.84
N ARG A 398 30.90 -4.76 -6.20
CA ARG A 398 31.15 -4.18 -4.87
C ARG A 398 30.25 -4.73 -3.77
N ARG A 399 29.21 -5.52 -4.10
CA ARG A 399 28.13 -5.96 -3.20
C ARG A 399 28.61 -6.52 -1.86
N TYR A 400 29.65 -7.35 -1.89
CA TYR A 400 30.23 -7.99 -0.71
C TYR A 400 31.44 -7.24 -0.14
N ARG A 401 31.66 -5.99 -0.53
CA ARG A 401 32.72 -5.08 -0.04
C ARG A 401 32.06 -3.82 0.54
N ASP A 402 32.60 -2.64 0.24
CA ASP A 402 31.92 -1.36 0.46
C ASP A 402 31.17 -0.94 -0.81
N ASP A 403 29.86 -1.22 -0.85
CA ASP A 403 28.92 -0.86 -1.91
C ASP A 403 28.18 0.47 -1.67
N LEU A 404 28.48 1.18 -0.57
CA LEU A 404 27.84 2.46 -0.27
C LEU A 404 28.32 3.58 -1.20
N PRO A 405 27.44 4.54 -1.58
CA PRO A 405 27.82 5.74 -2.32
C PRO A 405 28.98 6.48 -1.64
N GLU A 406 29.86 7.06 -2.44
CA GLU A 406 31.08 7.70 -1.96
C GLU A 406 31.41 8.94 -2.80
N ALA A 407 31.45 10.09 -2.14
CA ALA A 407 31.91 11.33 -2.73
C ALA A 407 33.44 11.31 -2.92
N PHE A 408 33.91 11.86 -4.03
CA PHE A 408 35.33 12.04 -4.34
C PHE A 408 35.53 13.35 -5.11
N LYS A 409 36.75 13.88 -5.10
CA LYS A 409 37.12 15.03 -5.94
C LYS A 409 37.71 14.48 -7.26
N PRO A 410 37.00 14.53 -8.40
CA PRO A 410 37.58 14.18 -9.69
C PRO A 410 38.55 15.27 -10.15
N ASN A 411 39.70 14.87 -10.67
CA ASN A 411 40.60 15.80 -11.37
C ASN A 411 40.28 15.87 -12.87
N LEU A 412 39.61 14.84 -13.43
CA LEU A 412 39.23 14.75 -14.84
C LEU A 412 37.86 14.07 -15.03
N TRP A 413 37.13 14.43 -16.09
CA TRP A 413 35.89 13.76 -16.51
C TRP A 413 36.06 12.25 -16.81
N GLY A 414 37.27 11.82 -17.19
CA GLY A 414 37.57 10.38 -17.34
C GLY A 414 37.51 9.60 -16.02
N GLU A 415 37.85 10.24 -14.89
CA GLU A 415 37.77 9.61 -13.57
C GLU A 415 36.32 9.47 -13.08
N VAL A 416 35.49 10.47 -13.40
CA VAL A 416 34.04 10.43 -13.23
C VAL A 416 33.47 9.19 -13.91
N LEU A 417 33.68 9.06 -15.23
CA LEU A 417 33.19 7.94 -16.02
C LEU A 417 33.77 6.58 -15.58
N ARG A 418 34.98 6.54 -15.01
CA ARG A 418 35.58 5.30 -14.48
C ARG A 418 34.99 4.89 -13.13
N LYS A 419 34.60 5.84 -12.28
CA LYS A 419 34.05 5.57 -10.94
C LYS A 419 32.52 5.39 -10.91
N THR A 420 31.78 5.82 -11.94
CA THR A 420 30.34 5.56 -12.04
C THR A 420 30.02 4.06 -12.02
N GLN A 421 29.23 3.67 -11.03
CA GLN A 421 28.67 2.33 -10.91
C GLN A 421 27.33 2.28 -11.65
N ILE A 422 27.09 1.19 -12.38
CA ILE A 422 25.80 0.87 -13.01
C ILE A 422 25.52 -0.58 -12.68
N GLU A 423 24.31 -0.84 -12.21
CA GLU A 423 23.81 -2.16 -11.83
C GLU A 423 22.41 -2.37 -12.43
N ALA A 424 22.16 -3.60 -12.89
CA ALA A 424 20.86 -4.08 -13.29
C ALA A 424 20.61 -5.41 -12.58
N PHE A 425 19.38 -5.65 -12.12
CA PHE A 425 19.05 -6.92 -11.45
C PHE A 425 17.68 -7.45 -11.86
N ALA A 426 17.51 -8.76 -11.72
CA ALA A 426 16.24 -9.46 -11.70
C ALA A 426 16.27 -10.48 -10.56
N ARG A 427 15.23 -10.52 -9.72
CA ARG A 427 15.10 -11.43 -8.59
C ARG A 427 13.73 -12.08 -8.58
N THR A 428 13.66 -13.35 -8.24
CA THR A 428 12.43 -14.08 -7.91
C THR A 428 12.53 -14.65 -6.51
N TRP A 429 11.39 -14.81 -5.82
CA TRP A 429 11.35 -15.40 -4.48
C TRP A 429 10.02 -16.11 -4.23
N ALA A 430 10.02 -16.97 -3.22
CA ALA A 430 8.84 -17.57 -2.63
C ALA A 430 8.84 -17.31 -1.12
N THR A 431 7.69 -16.89 -0.59
CA THR A 431 7.48 -16.59 0.83
C THR A 431 6.45 -17.56 1.41
N ALA A 432 6.81 -18.25 2.49
CA ALA A 432 5.89 -18.97 3.37
C ALA A 432 5.33 -17.99 4.41
N VAL A 433 4.02 -17.74 4.37
CA VAL A 433 3.33 -16.76 5.23
C VAL A 433 2.63 -17.45 6.39
N PHE A 434 3.07 -17.17 7.61
CA PHE A 434 2.44 -17.66 8.84
C PHE A 434 1.48 -16.64 9.42
N TYR A 435 1.83 -15.35 9.39
CA TYR A 435 0.98 -14.25 9.84
C TYR A 435 1.33 -12.91 9.16
N ASP A 436 0.29 -12.12 8.87
CA ASP A 436 0.38 -10.75 8.33
C ASP A 436 -0.64 -9.83 9.01
N ALA A 437 -0.20 -8.88 9.83
CA ALA A 437 -1.09 -7.98 10.56
C ALA A 437 -1.87 -7.00 9.65
N THR A 438 -1.36 -6.72 8.45
CA THR A 438 -2.03 -5.85 7.46
C THR A 438 -3.21 -6.54 6.78
N LEU A 439 -3.31 -7.86 6.92
CA LEU A 439 -4.44 -8.67 6.48
C LEU A 439 -5.27 -9.16 7.68
N GLN A 440 -4.62 -9.60 8.75
CA GLN A 440 -5.24 -10.36 9.84
C GLN A 440 -5.57 -9.54 11.10
N GLY A 441 -5.18 -8.26 11.14
CA GLY A 441 -5.28 -7.42 12.33
C GLY A 441 -4.13 -7.66 13.32
N GLY A 442 -4.10 -6.89 14.41
CA GLY A 442 -3.04 -6.95 15.42
C GLY A 442 -3.09 -8.17 16.36
N ILE A 443 -1.95 -8.47 16.99
CA ILE A 443 -1.79 -9.59 17.95
C ILE A 443 -2.33 -9.23 19.34
N PHE A 444 -2.25 -7.97 19.77
CA PHE A 444 -2.76 -7.53 21.07
C PHE A 444 -4.13 -6.84 20.96
N ASN A 445 -4.42 -6.22 19.80
CA ASN A 445 -5.70 -5.54 19.55
C ASN A 445 -6.53 -6.21 18.45
N HIS A 446 -7.55 -6.95 18.86
CA HIS A 446 -8.50 -7.63 17.96
C HIS A 446 -9.77 -6.83 17.67
N SER A 447 -9.85 -5.53 18.02
CA SER A 447 -11.02 -4.67 17.74
C SER A 447 -11.14 -4.21 16.27
N SER A 448 -10.35 -4.77 15.36
CA SER A 448 -10.39 -4.44 13.94
C SER A 448 -11.75 -4.79 13.33
N PRO A 449 -12.42 -3.86 12.60
CA PRO A 449 -13.78 -4.07 12.13
C PRO A 449 -13.88 -5.18 11.06
N TYR A 450 -12.78 -5.48 10.39
CA TYR A 450 -12.68 -6.55 9.40
C TYR A 450 -11.22 -7.01 9.22
N THR A 451 -11.03 -8.32 9.04
CA THR A 451 -9.75 -8.97 8.79
C THR A 451 -9.90 -10.18 7.85
N ILE A 452 -8.81 -10.57 7.19
CA ILE A 452 -8.69 -11.84 6.45
C ILE A 452 -8.55 -12.98 7.47
N ARG A 453 -9.35 -14.04 7.30
CA ARG A 453 -9.25 -15.23 8.15
C ARG A 453 -8.09 -16.12 7.71
N GLU A 454 -7.56 -16.86 8.68
CA GLU A 454 -6.45 -17.80 8.56
C GLU A 454 -6.58 -18.84 7.41
N LYS A 455 -7.82 -19.22 7.05
CA LYS A 455 -8.11 -20.13 5.92
C LYS A 455 -8.17 -19.46 4.55
N ASP A 456 -8.36 -18.14 4.52
CA ASP A 456 -8.54 -17.34 3.31
C ASP A 456 -7.22 -16.65 2.89
N LEU A 457 -6.14 -16.83 3.69
CA LEU A 457 -4.79 -16.31 3.45
C LEU A 457 -3.96 -17.24 2.53
N SER A 458 -3.23 -16.67 1.58
CA SER A 458 -2.27 -17.42 0.75
C SER A 458 -1.01 -17.75 1.55
N ARG A 459 -0.80 -19.04 1.85
CA ARG A 459 0.40 -19.50 2.58
C ARG A 459 1.69 -19.45 1.80
N TYR A 460 1.61 -19.43 0.48
CA TYR A 460 2.76 -19.32 -0.40
C TYR A 460 2.53 -18.16 -1.36
N VAL A 461 3.32 -17.10 -1.19
CA VAL A 461 3.31 -15.93 -2.07
C VAL A 461 4.58 -15.96 -2.89
N LEU A 462 4.43 -16.03 -4.21
CA LEU A 462 5.54 -15.88 -5.16
C LEU A 462 5.73 -14.41 -5.47
N GLY A 463 6.97 -14.00 -5.69
CA GLY A 463 7.27 -12.64 -6.13
C GLY A 463 8.41 -12.57 -7.13
N ALA A 464 8.41 -11.49 -7.90
CA ALA A 464 9.49 -11.15 -8.81
C ALA A 464 9.73 -9.64 -8.77
N SER A 465 10.97 -9.23 -9.03
CA SER A 465 11.35 -7.83 -9.16
C SER A 465 12.49 -7.66 -10.14
N GLY A 466 12.60 -6.48 -10.72
CA GLY A 466 13.72 -6.12 -11.58
C GLY A 466 13.93 -4.62 -11.58
N GLY A 467 15.18 -4.19 -11.76
CA GLY A 467 15.52 -2.78 -11.60
C GLY A 467 16.88 -2.40 -12.16
N LEU A 468 17.12 -1.09 -12.16
CA LEU A 468 18.35 -0.44 -12.57
C LEU A 468 18.79 0.51 -11.46
N SER A 469 20.08 0.59 -11.19
CA SER A 469 20.64 1.64 -10.34
C SER A 469 21.95 2.18 -10.90
N ALA A 470 22.22 3.44 -10.60
CA ALA A 470 23.46 4.11 -10.93
C ALA A 470 23.96 4.86 -9.69
N SER A 471 25.27 4.82 -9.45
CA SER A 471 25.92 5.58 -8.38
C SER A 471 27.10 6.37 -8.93
N PHE A 472 27.09 7.68 -8.67
CA PHE A 472 28.09 8.64 -9.12
C PHE A 472 28.37 9.67 -8.02
N ASN A 473 29.64 9.81 -7.64
CA ASN A 473 30.16 10.85 -6.75
C ASN A 473 29.29 11.12 -5.50
N GLY A 474 29.06 10.08 -4.71
CA GLY A 474 28.26 10.17 -3.49
C GLY A 474 26.74 10.15 -3.67
N ILE A 475 26.24 10.32 -4.90
CA ILE A 475 24.83 10.20 -5.25
C ILE A 475 24.57 8.78 -5.78
N SER A 476 23.46 8.17 -5.38
CA SER A 476 22.90 6.99 -6.03
C SER A 476 21.43 7.22 -6.39
N ILE A 477 20.99 6.63 -7.50
CA ILE A 477 19.60 6.62 -7.94
C ILE A 477 19.26 5.19 -8.36
N ALA A 478 18.13 4.67 -7.91
CA ALA A 478 17.62 3.36 -8.28
C ALA A 478 16.14 3.44 -8.68
N PHE A 479 15.78 2.65 -9.69
CA PHE A 479 14.40 2.35 -10.05
C PHE A 479 14.18 0.84 -10.03
N SER A 480 13.04 0.36 -9.56
CA SER A 480 12.72 -1.06 -9.52
C SER A 480 11.22 -1.29 -9.65
N MET A 481 10.82 -2.33 -10.37
CA MET A 481 9.45 -2.83 -10.41
C MET A 481 9.35 -4.13 -9.62
N TYR A 482 8.22 -4.32 -8.96
CA TYR A 482 7.89 -5.49 -8.15
C TYR A 482 6.56 -6.09 -8.62
N MET A 483 6.41 -7.39 -8.47
CA MET A 483 5.16 -8.11 -8.62
C MET A 483 5.06 -9.25 -7.60
N ILE A 484 3.86 -9.51 -7.10
CA ILE A 484 3.55 -10.63 -6.21
C ILE A 484 2.31 -11.38 -6.67
N SER A 485 2.25 -12.67 -6.37
CA SER A 485 1.04 -13.49 -6.52
C SER A 485 -0.02 -13.08 -5.49
N PRO A 486 -1.27 -13.57 -5.61
CA PRO A 486 -2.36 -13.24 -4.69
C PRO A 486 -2.01 -13.54 -3.23
N GLU A 487 -2.22 -12.58 -2.34
CA GLU A 487 -1.97 -12.71 -0.89
C GLU A 487 -3.15 -13.36 -0.14
N PHE A 488 -4.33 -13.44 -0.76
CA PHE A 488 -5.55 -14.02 -0.19
C PHE A 488 -6.45 -14.62 -1.29
N ALA A 489 -7.38 -15.50 -0.90
CA ALA A 489 -8.06 -16.43 -1.81
C ALA A 489 -9.05 -15.79 -2.79
N THR A 490 -9.79 -14.75 -2.36
CA THR A 490 -10.92 -14.19 -3.12
C THR A 490 -10.51 -13.59 -4.46
N PHE A 491 -9.42 -12.80 -4.48
CA PHE A 491 -8.96 -12.11 -5.68
C PHE A 491 -7.65 -12.71 -6.17
N ARG A 492 -7.76 -13.73 -7.05
CA ARG A 492 -6.63 -14.44 -7.66
C ARG A 492 -5.90 -13.62 -8.75
N ARG A 493 -5.63 -12.33 -8.50
CA ARG A 493 -4.88 -11.40 -9.38
C ARG A 493 -3.52 -11.07 -8.77
N TRP A 494 -2.51 -10.91 -9.60
CA TRP A 494 -1.16 -10.49 -9.19
C TRP A 494 -1.11 -8.99 -8.94
N HIS A 495 -0.48 -8.57 -7.84
CA HIS A 495 -0.23 -7.15 -7.55
C HIS A 495 1.12 -6.70 -8.09
N LYS A 496 1.28 -5.40 -8.36
CA LYS A 496 2.49 -4.79 -8.92
C LYS A 496 2.67 -3.36 -8.42
N TRP A 497 3.91 -2.94 -8.21
CA TRP A 497 4.26 -1.56 -7.87
C TRP A 497 5.69 -1.22 -8.32
N GLY A 498 6.01 0.08 -8.32
CA GLY A 498 7.35 0.58 -8.58
C GLY A 498 7.99 1.22 -7.36
N ARG A 499 9.31 1.29 -7.33
CA ARG A 499 10.14 1.99 -6.34
C ARG A 499 11.11 2.93 -7.06
N ILE A 500 11.22 4.15 -6.57
CA ILE A 500 12.36 5.05 -6.82
C ILE A 500 13.12 5.21 -5.50
N ALA A 501 14.44 5.17 -5.53
CA ALA A 501 15.28 5.51 -4.38
C ALA A 501 16.43 6.43 -4.77
N ILE A 502 16.81 7.32 -3.86
CA ILE A 502 17.93 8.26 -3.99
C ILE A 502 18.79 8.16 -2.73
N GLY A 503 20.09 7.89 -2.88
CA GLY A 503 21.07 7.88 -1.80
C GLY A 503 22.08 9.03 -1.92
N LEU A 504 22.49 9.61 -0.80
CA LEU A 504 23.42 10.74 -0.72
C LEU A 504 24.45 10.48 0.39
N SER A 505 25.74 10.49 0.06
CA SER A 505 26.86 10.43 1.02
C SER A 505 27.32 11.82 1.46
N PHE A 506 27.73 11.97 2.73
CA PHE A 506 28.13 13.26 3.32
C PHE A 506 29.17 13.11 4.46
#